data_AF-A0A534CZZ2-F1
#
_entry.id   AF-A0A534CZZ2-F1
#
_cell.length_a   1.000
_cell.length_b   1.000
_cell.length_c   1.000
_cell.angle_alpha   90.00
_cell.angle_beta   90.00
_cell.angle_gamma   90.00
#
_symmetry.space_group_name_H-M   'P 1'
#
loop_
_entity.id
_entity.type
_entity.pdbx_description
1 polymer ?
#
loop_
_entity_poly.entity_id
_entity_poly.type
_entity_poly.pdbx_seq_one_letter_code
_entity_poly.pdbx_strand_id
1 'polypeptide(L)'
;MPRQPARASSGRYVSRLTGGTLAIIMAGGRGERLRDLTAHRCKPATPFGGKFRIIDFVLSNCVNSGIRQISILTQYKAQSLIQHVQHGWSYLRGEFSEFVEVVPAQQQLGPLWYRGTADAVHQNIELIVSHRPKHVLVLAGDHIYKM
;
A
#
# COMPACT_ATOMS: atom_id res chain seq x y z
N MET A 1 34.54 -35.57 13.64
CA MET A 1 33.12 -35.15 13.56
C MET A 1 33.05 -33.76 12.94
N PRO A 2 32.31 -33.55 11.84
CA PRO A 2 32.17 -32.20 11.27
C PRO A 2 31.15 -31.40 12.09
N ARG A 3 31.55 -30.19 12.50
CA ARG A 3 30.67 -29.21 13.17
C ARG A 3 29.55 -28.80 12.21
N GLN A 4 28.30 -29.02 12.60
CA GLN A 4 27.15 -28.41 11.92
C GLN A 4 27.23 -26.88 12.04
N PRO A 5 26.98 -26.12 10.96
CA PRO A 5 26.85 -24.68 11.05
C PRO A 5 25.59 -24.33 11.85
N ALA A 6 25.72 -23.44 12.82
CA ALA A 6 24.61 -22.94 13.63
C ALA A 6 23.53 -22.37 12.70
N ARG A 7 22.28 -22.88 12.82
CA ARG A 7 21.09 -22.30 12.19
C ARG A 7 20.98 -20.83 12.62
N ALA A 8 21.39 -19.91 11.76
CA ALA A 8 21.05 -18.51 11.92
C ALA A 8 19.52 -18.41 12.00
N SER A 9 19.00 -17.75 13.03
CA SER A 9 17.58 -17.68 13.35
C SER A 9 16.78 -17.03 12.22
N SER A 10 16.08 -17.85 11.41
CA SER A 10 15.31 -17.38 10.26
C SER A 10 14.31 -16.29 10.62
N GLY A 11 13.73 -16.34 11.82
CA GLY A 11 12.79 -15.32 12.32
C GLY A 11 13.38 -13.91 12.43
N ARG A 12 14.66 -13.78 12.81
CA ARG A 12 15.33 -12.46 12.88
C ARG A 12 15.65 -11.90 11.51
N TYR A 13 15.89 -12.78 10.53
CA TYR A 13 16.09 -12.39 9.13
C TYR A 13 14.79 -11.89 8.49
N VAL A 14 13.68 -12.63 8.65
CA VAL A 14 12.37 -12.23 8.12
C VAL A 14 11.90 -10.89 8.70
N SER A 15 12.04 -10.70 10.02
CA SER A 15 11.72 -9.42 10.67
C SER A 15 12.55 -8.24 10.15
N ARG A 16 13.84 -8.46 9.84
CA ARG A 16 14.69 -7.42 9.23
C ARG A 16 14.30 -7.11 7.78
N LEU A 17 13.79 -8.10 7.06
CA LEU A 17 13.38 -7.95 5.67
C LEU A 17 12.10 -7.12 5.59
N THR A 18 11.10 -7.43 6.43
CA THR A 18 9.80 -6.75 6.45
C THR A 18 9.88 -5.36 7.07
N GLY A 19 10.66 -5.18 8.15
CA GLY A 19 10.84 -3.88 8.80
C GLY A 19 11.59 -2.83 7.96
N GLY A 20 12.32 -3.25 6.92
CA GLY A 20 12.98 -2.35 5.96
C GLY A 20 12.26 -2.23 4.61
N THR A 21 11.03 -2.72 4.51
CA THR A 21 10.26 -2.72 3.25
C THR A 21 9.20 -1.63 3.26
N LEU A 22 9.13 -0.85 2.17
CA LEU A 22 8.03 0.07 1.89
C LEU A 22 7.02 -0.61 0.97
N ALA A 23 5.77 -0.69 1.39
CA ALA A 23 4.68 -1.15 0.54
C ALA A 23 4.09 0.02 -0.27
N ILE A 24 4.05 -0.12 -1.58
CA ILE A 24 3.39 0.80 -2.50
C ILE A 24 2.11 0.13 -3.00
N ILE A 25 0.96 0.63 -2.56
CA ILE A 25 -0.34 0.09 -2.93
C ILE A 25 -0.94 0.94 -4.06
N MET A 26 -1.16 0.31 -5.20
CA MET A 26 -1.76 0.91 -6.38
C MET A 26 -3.28 0.95 -6.24
N ALA A 27 -3.84 2.10 -5.85
CA ALA A 27 -5.27 2.32 -5.64
C ALA A 27 -5.90 3.26 -6.70
N GLY A 28 -5.24 3.42 -7.85
CA GLY A 28 -5.63 4.33 -8.93
C GLY A 28 -6.64 3.80 -9.95
N GLY A 29 -7.17 2.58 -9.81
CA GLY A 29 -8.09 2.01 -10.80
C GLY A 29 -9.49 2.64 -10.76
N ARG A 30 -10.01 3.08 -11.93
CA ARG A 30 -11.39 3.58 -12.06
C ARG A 30 -12.46 2.53 -11.76
N GLY A 31 -12.17 1.26 -12.02
CA GLY A 31 -13.10 0.16 -11.75
C GLY A 31 -14.34 0.14 -12.65
N GLU A 32 -14.26 0.68 -13.88
CA GLU A 32 -15.41 0.91 -14.79
C GLU A 32 -16.29 -0.33 -15.02
N ARG A 33 -15.69 -1.53 -14.92
CA ARG A 33 -16.41 -2.82 -15.05
C ARG A 33 -17.43 -3.07 -13.92
N LEU A 34 -17.31 -2.39 -12.78
CA LEU A 34 -18.25 -2.48 -11.66
C LEU A 34 -19.42 -1.50 -11.77
N ARG A 35 -19.48 -0.70 -12.85
CA ARG A 35 -20.57 0.24 -13.14
C ARG A 35 -20.89 1.13 -11.92
N ASP A 36 -22.15 1.16 -11.51
CA ASP A 36 -22.69 2.06 -10.49
C ASP A 36 -22.03 1.91 -9.11
N LEU A 37 -21.47 0.74 -8.80
CA LEU A 37 -20.72 0.53 -7.55
C LEU A 37 -19.49 1.45 -7.43
N THR A 38 -18.96 1.92 -8.57
CA THR A 38 -17.81 2.84 -8.65
C THR A 38 -18.21 4.23 -9.18
N ALA A 39 -19.50 4.55 -9.20
CA ALA A 39 -20.00 5.84 -9.68
C ALA A 39 -19.45 7.03 -8.86
N HIS A 40 -19.28 6.86 -7.55
CA HIS A 40 -18.84 7.95 -6.65
C HIS A 40 -17.61 7.59 -5.79
N ARG A 41 -16.97 6.45 -6.06
CA ARG A 41 -15.82 5.95 -5.28
C ARG A 41 -14.86 5.17 -6.16
N CYS A 42 -13.59 5.09 -5.76
CA CYS A 42 -12.64 4.16 -6.40
C CYS A 42 -12.94 2.70 -6.04
N LYS A 43 -12.51 1.76 -6.90
CA LYS A 43 -12.69 0.32 -6.68
C LYS A 43 -12.16 -0.15 -5.30
N PRO A 44 -10.97 0.24 -4.83
CA PRO A 44 -10.48 -0.11 -3.48
C PRO A 44 -11.39 0.30 -2.32
N ALA A 45 -12.16 1.38 -2.49
CA ALA A 45 -13.10 1.89 -1.49
C ALA A 45 -14.49 1.24 -1.55
N THR A 46 -14.67 0.24 -2.40
CA THR A 46 -15.94 -0.50 -2.49
C THR A 46 -16.12 -1.34 -1.22
N PRO A 47 -17.31 -1.29 -0.58
CA PRO A 47 -17.62 -2.16 0.55
C PRO A 47 -17.55 -3.64 0.18
N PHE A 48 -17.08 -4.48 1.10
CA PHE A 48 -16.99 -5.92 0.94
C PHE A 48 -17.20 -6.62 2.30
N GLY A 49 -17.90 -7.77 2.31
CA GLY A 49 -18.05 -8.58 3.53
C GLY A 49 -18.78 -7.88 4.69
N GLY A 50 -19.71 -6.97 4.39
CA GLY A 50 -20.56 -6.28 5.37
C GLY A 50 -19.90 -5.14 6.14
N LYS A 51 -18.62 -5.27 6.53
CA LYS A 51 -17.93 -4.27 7.37
C LYS A 51 -16.59 -3.76 6.81
N PHE A 52 -16.08 -4.38 5.75
CA PHE A 52 -14.77 -4.06 5.20
C PHE A 52 -14.89 -3.31 3.88
N ARG A 53 -13.75 -2.84 3.39
CA ARG A 53 -13.54 -2.42 2.01
C ARG A 53 -12.46 -3.28 1.39
N ILE A 54 -12.41 -3.31 0.05
CA ILE A 54 -11.43 -4.13 -0.68
C ILE A 54 -9.98 -3.83 -0.23
N ILE A 55 -9.66 -2.55 0.00
CA ILE A 55 -8.32 -2.12 0.44
C ILE A 55 -7.88 -2.75 1.78
N ASP A 56 -8.82 -3.11 2.67
CA ASP A 56 -8.52 -3.62 4.01
C ASP A 56 -7.78 -4.96 3.95
N PHE A 57 -8.00 -5.76 2.90
CA PHE A 57 -7.30 -7.03 2.72
C PHE A 57 -5.81 -6.82 2.46
N VAL A 58 -5.48 -5.87 1.58
CA VAL A 58 -4.09 -5.55 1.23
C VAL A 58 -3.37 -4.93 2.43
N LEU A 59 -4.01 -3.99 3.11
CA LEU A 59 -3.47 -3.36 4.32
C LEU A 59 -3.25 -4.37 5.45
N SER A 60 -4.24 -5.25 5.67
CA SER A 60 -4.12 -6.33 6.65
C SER A 60 -3.01 -7.30 6.30
N ASN A 61 -2.83 -7.65 5.03
CA ASN A 61 -1.73 -8.51 4.60
C ASN A 61 -0.36 -7.86 4.87
N CYS A 62 -0.20 -6.57 4.58
CA CYS A 62 1.02 -5.84 4.93
C CYS A 62 1.31 -5.87 6.43
N VAL A 63 0.34 -5.45 7.26
CA VAL A 63 0.52 -5.35 8.71
C VAL A 63 0.75 -6.71 9.36
N ASN A 64 0.01 -7.74 8.95
CA ASN A 64 0.19 -9.11 9.46
C ASN A 64 1.53 -9.72 9.03
N SER A 65 2.11 -9.25 7.92
CA SER A 65 3.45 -9.63 7.47
C SER A 65 4.57 -8.81 8.14
N GLY A 66 4.24 -7.85 9.00
CA GLY A 66 5.22 -6.96 9.62
C GLY A 66 5.71 -5.83 8.71
N ILE A 67 5.04 -5.56 7.59
CA ILE A 67 5.31 -4.43 6.71
C ILE A 67 4.43 -3.26 7.15
N ARG A 68 5.05 -2.23 7.73
CA ARG A 68 4.35 -1.15 8.45
C ARG A 68 4.61 0.25 7.90
N GLN A 69 5.39 0.34 6.82
CA GLN A 69 5.54 1.54 6.01
C GLN A 69 4.74 1.32 4.74
N ILE A 70 3.64 2.05 4.58
CA ILE A 70 2.67 1.82 3.51
C ILE A 70 2.28 3.16 2.89
N SER A 71 2.52 3.30 1.59
CA SER A 71 2.05 4.44 0.79
C SER A 71 1.00 3.97 -0.22
N ILE A 72 -0.16 4.61 -0.22
CA ILE A 72 -1.29 4.27 -1.10
C ILE A 72 -1.39 5.31 -2.21
N LEU A 73 -1.06 4.92 -3.44
CA LEU A 73 -1.14 5.81 -4.60
C LEU A 73 -2.57 5.85 -5.13
N THR A 74 -3.20 7.02 -5.09
CA THR A 74 -4.60 7.22 -5.51
C THR A 74 -4.69 8.17 -6.71
N GLN A 75 -5.74 8.03 -7.52
CA GLN A 75 -5.92 8.87 -8.72
C GLN A 75 -7.36 9.34 -8.89
N TYR A 76 -8.32 8.42 -8.94
CA TYR A 76 -9.73 8.76 -9.21
C TYR A 76 -10.60 8.62 -7.97
N LYS A 77 -11.54 9.56 -7.76
CA LYS A 77 -12.63 9.47 -6.76
C LYS A 77 -12.18 8.93 -5.38
N ALA A 78 -11.04 9.43 -4.90
CA ALA A 78 -10.32 8.87 -3.76
C ALA A 78 -10.84 9.36 -2.39
N GLN A 79 -11.72 10.37 -2.33
CA GLN A 79 -12.14 10.99 -1.07
C GLN A 79 -12.66 9.97 -0.04
N SER A 80 -13.54 9.06 -0.46
CA SER A 80 -14.05 8.02 0.45
C SER A 80 -12.94 7.09 0.94
N LEU A 81 -11.94 6.80 0.10
CA LEU A 81 -10.79 5.97 0.46
C LEU A 81 -9.91 6.69 1.49
N ILE A 82 -9.59 7.96 1.24
CA ILE A 82 -8.79 8.80 2.14
C ILE A 82 -9.44 8.82 3.53
N GLN A 83 -10.75 9.11 3.60
CA GLN A 83 -11.48 9.09 4.86
C GLN A 83 -11.44 7.72 5.55
N HIS A 84 -11.57 6.62 4.80
CA HIS A 84 -11.52 5.28 5.39
C HIS A 84 -10.15 4.94 5.98
N VAL A 85 -9.08 5.30 5.27
CA VAL A 85 -7.71 5.12 5.76
C VAL A 85 -7.46 6.00 6.99
N GLN A 86 -7.89 7.26 6.95
CA GLN A 86 -7.76 8.18 8.08
C GLN A 86 -8.47 7.69 9.34
N HIS A 87 -9.69 7.16 9.24
CA HIS A 87 -10.42 6.67 10.41
C HIS A 87 -10.00 5.27 10.86
N GLY A 88 -9.67 4.37 9.92
CA GLY A 88 -9.43 2.95 10.20
C GLY A 88 -7.97 2.54 10.35
N TRP A 89 -7.03 3.31 9.80
CA TRP A 89 -5.63 2.91 9.64
C TRP A 89 -4.61 3.94 10.16
N SER A 90 -5.05 5.04 10.78
CA SER A 90 -4.17 6.06 11.39
C SER A 90 -3.62 5.68 12.77
N TYR A 91 -3.76 4.43 13.21
CA TYR A 91 -3.30 3.99 14.54
C TYR A 91 -1.79 3.66 14.57
N LEU A 92 -1.13 3.61 13.41
CA LEU A 92 0.32 3.41 13.32
C LEU A 92 1.05 4.63 13.87
N ARG A 93 2.06 4.39 14.73
CA ARG A 93 2.79 5.47 15.39
C ARG A 93 4.02 5.86 14.59
N GLY A 94 4.06 7.12 14.16
CA GLY A 94 5.22 7.69 13.47
C GLY A 94 6.53 7.62 14.27
N GLU A 95 6.45 7.53 15.61
CA GLU A 95 7.61 7.32 16.51
C GLU A 95 8.40 6.06 16.17
N PHE A 96 7.77 5.03 15.60
CA PHE A 96 8.43 3.79 15.16
C PHE A 96 8.69 3.76 13.65
N SER A 97 8.58 4.90 12.96
CA SER A 97 8.60 4.97 11.49
C SER A 97 7.54 4.07 10.85
N GLU A 98 6.38 3.91 11.50
CA GLU A 98 5.23 3.17 10.98
C GLU A 98 4.16 4.17 10.51
N PHE A 99 3.63 3.97 9.30
CA PHE A 99 2.62 4.84 8.73
C PHE A 99 1.81 4.14 7.65
N VAL A 100 0.56 4.60 7.50
CA VAL A 100 -0.23 4.43 6.28
C VAL A 100 -0.52 5.82 5.74
N GLU A 101 0.11 6.18 4.64
CA GLU A 101 -0.11 7.47 3.99
C GLU A 101 -0.88 7.28 2.67
N VAL A 102 -1.71 8.27 2.33
CA VAL A 102 -2.40 8.31 1.04
C VAL A 102 -1.77 9.40 0.19
N VAL A 103 -1.25 9.01 -0.97
CA VAL A 103 -0.57 9.89 -1.90
C VAL A 103 -1.50 10.14 -3.09
N PRO A 104 -2.15 11.32 -3.18
CA PRO A 104 -2.99 11.66 -4.32
C PRO A 104 -2.14 11.86 -5.57
N ALA A 105 -2.72 11.62 -6.74
CA ALA A 105 -2.08 11.92 -8.02
C ALA A 105 -1.76 13.42 -8.10
N GLN A 106 -0.47 13.71 -8.29
CA GLN A 106 0.05 15.06 -8.44
C GLN A 106 0.53 15.28 -9.88
N GLN A 107 0.43 16.51 -10.37
CA GLN A 107 0.97 16.92 -11.67
C GLN A 107 2.45 17.29 -11.53
N GLN A 108 3.30 16.34 -11.12
CA GLN A 108 4.73 16.61 -10.84
C GLN A 108 5.58 16.74 -12.11
N LEU A 109 5.34 15.88 -13.12
CA LEU A 109 6.13 15.84 -14.36
C LEU A 109 5.44 16.53 -15.55
N GLY A 110 4.28 17.17 -15.33
CA GLY A 110 3.52 17.85 -16.38
C GLY A 110 2.01 17.89 -16.10
N PRO A 111 1.20 18.34 -17.07
CA PRO A 111 -0.25 18.54 -16.88
C PRO A 111 -1.06 17.24 -16.83
N LEU A 112 -0.43 16.10 -17.11
CA LEU A 112 -1.11 14.80 -17.11
C LEU A 112 -1.05 14.19 -15.71
N TRP A 113 -2.17 13.60 -15.26
CA TRP A 113 -2.15 12.63 -14.16
C TRP A 113 -1.36 11.38 -14.55
N TYR A 114 -1.35 10.36 -13.69
CA TYR A 114 -0.71 9.08 -14.00
C TYR A 114 -1.20 8.49 -15.32
N ARG A 115 -0.25 8.23 -16.23
CA ARG A 115 -0.46 7.59 -17.54
C ARG A 115 -0.66 6.07 -17.42
N GLY A 116 -0.33 5.50 -16.26
CA GLY A 116 -0.44 4.08 -15.96
C GLY A 116 0.09 3.74 -14.57
N THR A 117 0.10 2.45 -14.23
CA THR A 117 0.57 1.99 -12.91
C THR A 117 2.07 2.21 -12.71
N ALA A 118 2.89 1.91 -13.72
CA ALA A 118 4.33 2.17 -13.65
C ALA A 118 4.64 3.67 -13.57
N ASP A 119 3.89 4.49 -14.33
CA ASP A 119 4.03 5.95 -14.31
C ASP A 119 3.66 6.55 -12.94
N ALA A 120 2.65 6.00 -12.27
CA ALA A 120 2.31 6.40 -10.90
C ALA A 120 3.46 6.14 -9.92
N VAL A 121 4.18 5.02 -10.04
CA VAL A 121 5.38 4.76 -9.22
C VAL A 121 6.52 5.71 -9.61
N HIS A 122 6.72 5.94 -10.91
CA HIS A 122 7.78 6.79 -11.42
C HIS A 122 7.64 8.25 -10.98
N GLN A 123 6.44 8.82 -11.08
CA GLN A 123 6.18 10.19 -10.61
C GLN A 123 6.48 10.35 -9.12
N ASN A 124 6.22 9.32 -8.30
CA ASN A 124 6.45 9.34 -6.85
C ASN A 124 7.84 8.81 -6.44
N ILE A 125 8.82 8.76 -7.35
CA ILE A 125 10.13 8.18 -7.05
C ILE A 125 10.86 8.95 -5.94
N GLU A 126 10.73 10.28 -5.91
CA GLU A 126 11.36 11.12 -4.88
C GLU A 126 10.79 10.83 -3.50
N LEU A 127 9.47 10.63 -3.41
CA LEU A 127 8.80 10.20 -2.18
C LEU A 127 9.26 8.80 -1.76
N ILE A 128 9.39 7.85 -2.69
CA ILE A 128 9.89 6.50 -2.36
C ILE A 128 11.33 6.57 -1.84
N VAL A 129 12.19 7.36 -2.48
CA VAL A 129 13.60 7.49 -2.10
C VAL A 129 13.76 8.21 -0.76
N SER A 130 12.91 9.20 -0.44
CA SER A 130 12.97 9.93 0.83
C SER A 130 12.71 9.04 2.04
N HIS A 131 11.88 8.00 1.89
CA HIS A 131 11.64 6.97 2.91
C HIS A 131 12.83 6.01 3.13
N ARG A 132 13.85 6.02 2.26
CA ARG A 132 15.04 5.17 2.30
C ARG A 132 14.74 3.66 2.53
N PRO A 133 13.79 3.06 1.78
CA PRO A 133 13.49 1.65 1.96
C PRO A 133 14.65 0.77 1.46
N LYS A 134 14.81 -0.42 2.07
CA LYS A 134 15.71 -1.47 1.56
C LYS A 134 15.08 -2.28 0.44
N HIS A 135 13.76 -2.43 0.50
CA HIS A 135 12.97 -3.12 -0.52
C HIS A 135 11.66 -2.36 -0.74
N VAL A 136 11.13 -2.47 -1.96
CA VAL A 136 9.82 -1.92 -2.31
C VAL A 136 8.91 -3.08 -2.70
N LEU A 137 7.76 -3.18 -2.03
CA LEU A 137 6.72 -4.15 -2.34
C LEU A 137 5.57 -3.44 -3.06
N VAL A 138 5.35 -3.76 -4.34
CA VAL A 138 4.26 -3.16 -5.12
C VAL A 138 3.05 -4.08 -5.12
N LEU A 139 1.89 -3.56 -4.70
CA LEU A 139 0.65 -4.33 -4.55
C LEU A 139 -0.52 -3.66 -5.29
N ALA A 140 -1.42 -4.45 -5.85
CA ALA A 140 -2.70 -3.97 -6.33
C ALA A 140 -3.66 -3.76 -5.14
N GLY A 141 -4.27 -2.58 -5.03
CA GLY A 141 -5.18 -2.21 -3.92
C GLY A 141 -6.62 -2.70 -4.08
N ASP A 142 -6.92 -3.43 -5.15
CA ASP A 142 -8.28 -3.77 -5.59
C ASP A 142 -8.53 -5.28 -5.72
N HIS A 143 -7.68 -6.09 -5.08
CA HIS A 143 -7.79 -7.55 -5.00
C HIS A 143 -8.11 -8.01 -3.58
N ILE A 144 -8.87 -9.11 -3.47
CA ILE A 144 -9.21 -9.76 -2.20
C ILE A 144 -8.45 -11.08 -2.14
N TYR A 145 -7.49 -11.17 -1.23
CA TYR A 145 -6.61 -12.33 -1.06
C TYR A 145 -5.95 -12.30 0.33
N LYS A 146 -5.28 -13.40 0.68
CA LYS A 146 -4.44 -13.53 1.88
C LYS A 146 -3.04 -13.97 1.47
N MET A 147 -2.01 -13.35 2.04
CA MET A 147 -0.60 -13.74 1.88
C MET A 147 -0.15 -14.70 2.98
#